data_AF-A0AAU1M1Q6-F1
#
_entry.id   AF-A0AAU1M1Q6-F1
#
_cell.length_a   1.000
_cell.length_b   1.000
_cell.length_c   1.000
_cell.angle_alpha   90.00
_cell.angle_beta   90.00
_cell.angle_gamma   90.00
#
_symmetry.space_group_name_H-M   'P 1'
#
loop_
_entity.id
_entity.type
_entity.pdbx_description
1 polymer ?
#
loop_
_entity_poly.entity_id
_entity_poly.type
_entity_poly.pdbx_seq_one_letter_code
_entity_poly.pdbx_strand_id
1 'polypeptide(L)'
;MTWSEAEYLDCLRSERRSYAWVMWRHGGLTPEEAREAALDRYPYEPHDAPYRGLVCHDEAWHWAMLAIHGDQYMLEHPELAHPSPEYEALG
;
A
#
# COMPACT_ATOMS: atom_id res chain seq x y z
N MET A 1 -18.39 9.05 -6.77
CA MET A 1 -18.32 9.47 -5.35
C MET A 1 -17.13 10.42 -5.26
N THR A 2 -17.33 11.67 -4.84
CA THR A 2 -16.24 12.65 -4.67
C THR A 2 -15.79 12.59 -3.21
N TRP A 3 -14.57 12.13 -2.97
CA TRP A 3 -13.95 12.10 -1.65
C TRP A 3 -13.85 13.52 -1.08
N SER A 4 -14.11 13.72 0.20
CA SER A 4 -13.63 14.92 0.87
C SER A 4 -12.11 14.89 1.00
N GLU A 5 -11.47 16.05 1.18
CA GLU A 5 -10.02 16.11 1.37
C GLU A 5 -9.57 15.32 2.61
N ALA A 6 -10.35 15.36 3.68
CA ALA A 6 -10.05 14.65 4.92
C ALA A 6 -10.09 13.12 4.72
N GLU A 7 -11.17 12.61 4.13
CA GLU A 7 -11.31 11.17 3.84
C GLU A 7 -10.20 10.68 2.90
N TYR A 8 -9.86 11.47 1.88
CA TYR A 8 -8.79 11.12 0.95
C TYR A 8 -7.42 11.07 1.65
N LEU A 9 -7.10 12.10 2.44
CA LEU A 9 -5.82 12.16 3.15
C LEU A 9 -5.70 11.05 4.20
N ASP A 10 -6.79 10.68 4.86
CA ASP A 10 -6.80 9.58 5.83
C ASP A 10 -6.58 8.24 5.14
N CYS A 11 -7.26 7.97 4.01
CA CYS A 11 -7.01 6.77 3.22
C CYS A 11 -5.56 6.72 2.70
N LEU A 12 -5.09 7.81 2.11
CA LEU A 12 -3.73 7.91 1.57
C LEU A 12 -2.67 7.66 2.65
N ARG A 13 -2.91 8.12 3.87
CA ARG A 13 -2.00 7.89 5.01
C ARG A 13 -2.00 6.43 5.43
N SER A 14 -3.16 5.78 5.45
CA SER A 14 -3.26 4.36 5.80
C SER A 14 -2.56 3.49 4.75
N GLU A 15 -2.87 3.68 3.47
CA GLU A 15 -2.25 2.94 2.35
C GLU A 15 -0.73 3.09 2.34
N ARG A 16 -0.20 4.32 2.50
CA ARG A 16 1.24 4.56 2.55
C ARG A 16 1.91 3.87 3.74
N ARG A 17 1.29 3.95 4.91
CA ARG A 17 1.81 3.30 6.12
C ARG A 17 1.86 1.78 5.94
N SER A 18 0.78 1.20 5.44
CA SER A 18 0.66 -0.24 5.20
C SER A 18 1.65 -0.73 4.15
N TYR A 19 1.77 -0.03 3.02
CA TYR A 19 2.73 -0.36 1.97
C TYR A 19 4.18 -0.26 2.47
N ALA A 20 4.54 0.86 3.12
CA ALA A 20 5.89 1.03 3.67
C ALA A 20 6.22 -0.05 4.70
N TRP A 21 5.27 -0.44 5.55
CA TRP A 21 5.48 -1.51 6.51
C TRP A 21 5.82 -2.83 5.81
N VAL A 22 5.10 -3.20 4.75
CA VAL A 22 5.37 -4.44 3.99
C VAL A 22 6.72 -4.37 3.28
N MET A 23 7.04 -3.24 2.64
CA MET A 23 8.32 -3.06 1.96
C MET A 23 9.52 -3.17 2.92
N TRP A 24 9.38 -2.67 4.15
CA TRP A 24 10.40 -2.83 5.20
C TRP A 24 10.46 -4.27 5.72
N ARG A 25 9.31 -4.85 6.09
CA ARG A 25 9.25 -6.15 6.78
C ARG A 25 9.53 -7.34 5.86
N HIS A 26 9.02 -7.29 4.64
CA HIS A 26 9.08 -8.37 3.66
C HIS A 26 10.01 -8.06 2.48
N GLY A 27 10.12 -6.78 2.08
CA GLY A 27 10.93 -6.35 0.95
C GLY A 27 12.41 -6.07 1.26
N GLY A 28 12.82 -6.10 2.53
CA GLY A 28 14.20 -5.86 2.94
C GLY A 28 14.68 -4.41 2.77
N LEU A 29 13.79 -3.47 2.47
CA LEU A 29 14.11 -2.05 2.40
C LEU A 29 14.38 -1.48 3.78
N THR A 30 15.17 -0.41 3.86
CA THR A 30 15.26 0.41 5.07
C THR A 30 13.94 1.18 5.29
N PRO A 31 13.67 1.67 6.52
CA PRO A 31 12.47 2.48 6.77
C PRO A 31 12.32 3.70 5.86
N GLU A 32 13.44 4.33 5.49
CA GLU A 32 13.43 5.51 4.61
C GLU A 32 13.11 5.12 3.16
N GLU A 33 13.74 4.07 2.64
CA GLU A 33 13.45 3.54 1.29
C GLU A 33 12.01 3.04 1.18
N ALA A 34 11.49 2.39 2.22
CA ALA A 34 10.10 1.95 2.27
C ALA A 34 9.11 3.13 2.27
N ARG A 35 9.45 4.24 2.94
CA ARG A 35 8.67 5.47 2.93
C ARG A 35 8.64 6.09 1.53
N GLU A 36 9.78 6.17 0.86
CA GLU A 36 9.87 6.68 -0.51
C GLU A 36 9.09 5.78 -1.50
N ALA A 37 9.23 4.46 -1.39
CA ALA A 37 8.46 3.51 -2.21
C ALA A 37 6.93 3.68 -2.03
N ALA A 38 6.48 3.97 -0.80
CA ALA A 38 5.07 4.26 -0.54
C ALA A 38 4.61 5.59 -1.15
N LEU A 39 5.47 6.62 -1.19
CA LEU A 39 5.16 7.89 -1.86
C LEU A 39 5.04 7.72 -3.37
N ASP A 40 5.90 6.91 -3.96
CA ASP A 40 5.88 6.59 -5.39
C ASP A 40 4.64 5.76 -5.77
N ARG A 41 4.29 4.76 -4.95
CA ARG A 41 3.13 3.90 -5.21
C ARG A 41 1.79 4.61 -5.01
N TYR A 42 1.74 5.51 -4.02
CA TYR A 42 0.55 6.25 -3.64
C TYR A 42 0.85 7.76 -3.67
N PRO A 43 0.96 8.37 -4.86
CA PRO A 43 1.17 9.81 -4.98
C PRO A 43 -0.04 10.59 -4.48
N TYR A 44 0.18 11.84 -4.07
CA TYR A 44 -0.94 12.73 -3.78
C TYR A 44 -1.61 13.14 -5.09
N GLU A 45 -2.92 13.04 -5.13
CA GLU A 45 -3.77 13.41 -6.25
C GLU A 45 -4.58 14.65 -5.86
N PRO A 46 -4.52 15.74 -6.67
CA PRO A 46 -5.34 16.93 -6.48
C PRO A 46 -6.84 16.63 -6.49
N HIS A 47 -7.65 17.50 -5.87
CA HIS A 47 -9.10 17.34 -5.81
C HIS A 47 -9.78 17.24 -7.19
N ASP A 48 -9.23 17.91 -8.20
CA ASP A 48 -9.72 17.89 -9.58
C ASP A 48 -9.10 16.77 -10.44
N ALA A 49 -8.25 15.93 -9.87
CA ALA A 49 -7.67 14.81 -10.58
C ALA A 49 -8.77 13.80 -11.01
N PRO A 50 -8.80 13.39 -12.29
CA PRO A 50 -9.73 12.37 -12.73
C PRO A 50 -9.42 11.07 -11.97
N TYR A 51 -10.46 10.45 -11.40
CA TYR A 51 -10.37 9.19 -10.65
C TYR A 51 -9.53 9.26 -9.36
N ARG A 52 -9.45 10.44 -8.71
CA ARG A 52 -8.83 10.58 -7.39
C ARG A 52 -9.26 9.47 -6.42
N GLY A 53 -8.27 8.84 -5.79
CA GLY A 53 -8.47 7.78 -4.82
C GLY A 53 -8.82 6.41 -5.44
N LEU A 54 -8.67 6.22 -6.75
CA LEU A 54 -8.93 4.92 -7.39
C LEU A 54 -7.99 3.81 -6.87
N VAL A 55 -6.77 4.18 -6.48
CA VAL A 55 -5.78 3.28 -5.88
C VAL A 55 -5.97 3.06 -4.37
N CYS A 56 -6.98 3.70 -3.78
CA CYS A 56 -7.30 3.63 -2.35
C CYS A 56 -8.38 2.55 -2.14
N HIS A 57 -7.94 1.31 -1.88
CA HIS A 57 -8.77 0.10 -1.96
C HIS A 57 -8.46 -0.95 -0.87
N ASP A 58 -7.62 -0.61 0.11
CA ASP A 58 -7.19 -1.51 1.19
C ASP A 58 -6.43 -2.75 0.68
N GLU A 59 -5.72 -2.59 -0.43
CA GLU A 59 -4.93 -3.66 -1.07
C GLU A 59 -3.42 -3.40 -0.99
N ALA A 60 -2.94 -2.52 -0.10
CA ALA A 60 -1.52 -2.22 0.05
C ALA A 60 -0.66 -3.48 0.26
N TRP A 61 -1.15 -4.48 0.99
CA TRP A 61 -0.52 -5.78 1.10
C TRP A 61 -0.31 -6.45 -0.27
N HIS A 62 -1.37 -6.57 -1.06
CA HIS A 62 -1.33 -7.23 -2.36
C HIS A 62 -0.34 -6.53 -3.30
N TRP A 63 -0.41 -5.21 -3.39
CA TRP A 63 0.48 -4.44 -4.26
C TRP A 63 1.93 -4.49 -3.81
N ALA A 64 2.20 -4.53 -2.50
CA ALA A 64 3.55 -4.68 -1.99
C ALA A 64 4.09 -6.09 -2.28
N MET A 65 3.29 -7.13 -2.09
CA MET A 65 3.71 -8.51 -2.41
C MET A 65 3.97 -8.70 -3.90
N LEU A 66 3.14 -8.13 -4.78
CA LEU A 66 3.43 -8.09 -6.21
C LEU A 66 4.75 -7.38 -6.53
N ALA A 67 5.04 -6.27 -5.85
CA ALA A 67 6.29 -5.54 -6.06
C ALA A 67 7.53 -6.33 -5.60
N ILE A 68 7.41 -7.14 -4.53
CA ILE A 68 8.51 -7.91 -3.94
C ILE A 68 8.75 -9.23 -4.69
N HIS A 69 7.67 -9.96 -4.97
CA HIS A 69 7.72 -11.35 -5.46
C HIS A 69 7.26 -11.51 -6.92
N GLY A 70 6.66 -10.48 -7.52
CA GLY A 70 6.13 -10.51 -8.88
C GLY A 70 4.74 -11.15 -8.98
N ASP A 71 4.24 -11.24 -10.22
CA ASP A 71 2.85 -11.59 -10.52
C ASP A 71 2.44 -13.00 -10.08
N GLN A 72 3.40 -13.91 -9.92
CA GLN A 72 3.14 -15.31 -9.54
C GLN A 72 3.22 -15.55 -8.03
N TYR A 73 3.37 -14.50 -7.20
CA TYR A 73 3.66 -14.68 -5.78
C TYR A 73 2.61 -15.51 -5.04
N MET A 74 1.33 -15.44 -5.40
CA MET A 74 0.31 -16.26 -4.73
C MET A 74 0.47 -17.77 -5.01
N LEU A 75 1.07 -18.12 -6.15
CA LEU A 75 1.37 -19.52 -6.49
C LEU A 75 2.68 -19.99 -5.85
N GLU A 76 3.68 -19.12 -5.82
CA GLU A 76 5.01 -19.43 -5.28
C GLU A 76 5.07 -19.33 -3.75
N HIS A 77 4.28 -18.42 -3.19
CA HIS A 77 4.17 -18.07 -1.77
C HIS A 77 2.70 -18.02 -1.31
N PRO A 78 1.97 -19.15 -1.33
CA PRO A 78 0.56 -19.18 -0.92
C PRO A 78 0.33 -18.70 0.52
N GLU A 79 1.33 -18.80 1.38
CA GLU A 79 1.31 -18.26 2.75
C GLU A 79 1.22 -16.72 2.81
N LEU A 80 1.56 -16.01 1.73
CA LEU A 80 1.48 -14.55 1.63
C LEU A 80 0.21 -14.08 0.91
N ALA A 81 -0.69 -15.00 0.52
CA ALA A 81 -1.95 -14.64 -0.13
C ALA A 81 -2.87 -13.80 0.78
N HIS A 82 -2.71 -13.96 2.10
CA HIS A 82 -3.43 -13.17 3.10
C HIS A 82 -2.47 -12.35 3.95
N PRO A 83 -2.87 -11.14 4.38
CA PRO A 83 -2.05 -10.34 5.27
C PRO A 83 -1.76 -11.05 6.59
N SER A 84 -0.55 -10.80 7.11
CA SER A 84 -0.19 -11.30 8.44
C SER A 84 -0.97 -10.54 9.54
N PRO A 85 -1.18 -11.13 10.73
CA PRO A 85 -1.82 -10.44 11.84
C PRO A 85 -1.08 -9.15 12.28
N GLU A 86 0.24 -9.10 12.10
CA GLU A 86 1.04 -7.88 12.37
C GLU A 86 0.67 -6.74 11.42
N TYR A 87 0.36 -7.06 10.17
CA TYR A 87 -0.12 -6.09 9.19
C TYR A 87 -1.55 -5.62 9.51
N GLU A 88 -2.45 -6.54 9.85
CA GLU A 88 -3.83 -6.20 10.21
C GLU A 88 -3.90 -5.27 11.43
N ALA A 89 -2.93 -5.38 12.34
CA ALA A 89 -2.81 -4.51 13.51
C ALA A 89 -2.41 -3.05 13.19
N LEU A 90 -2.05 -2.74 11.94
CA LEU A 90 -1.77 -1.36 11.51
C LEU A 90 -3.04 -0.50 11.48
N GLY A 91 -4.22 -1.12 11.36
CA GLY A 91 -5.53 -0.49 11.53
C GLY A 91 -6.12 0.09 10.27
#